data_AF-A0A1Q3HAQ1-F1
#
_entry.id   AF-A0A1Q3HAQ1-F1
#
_cell.length_a   1.000
_cell.length_b   1.000
_cell.length_c   1.000
_cell.angle_alpha   90.00
_cell.angle_beta   90.00
_cell.angle_gamma   90.00
#
_symmetry.space_group_name_H-M   'P 1'
#
loop_
_entity.id
_entity.type
_entity.pdbx_description
1 polymer ?
#
loop_
_entity_poly.entity_id
_entity_poly.type
_entity_poly.pdbx_seq_one_letter_code
_entity_poly.pdbx_strand_id
1 'polypeptide(L)'
;MRKSGWMLAPLAAALLLSGCRSTACADLAEAYAEVGRKSQPCVEQAPLPAFEAGRCEQNLQECDGDDLERLRAQVECYERLGTCQPEQQASFFQALTACDSSGNALSNTCEAAIF
;
A
#
# COMPACT_ATOMS: atom_id res chain seq x y z
N MET A 1 12.74 59.85 -4.93
CA MET A 1 11.37 59.41 -5.23
C MET A 1 11.33 57.89 -5.11
N ARG A 2 10.63 57.37 -4.09
CA ARG A 2 10.41 55.93 -3.88
C ARG A 2 9.18 55.52 -4.68
N LYS A 3 9.28 54.47 -5.50
CA LYS A 3 8.17 53.58 -5.92
C LYS A 3 8.71 52.57 -6.93
N SER A 4 8.81 51.32 -6.50
CA SER A 4 8.55 50.13 -7.31
C SER A 4 8.29 49.01 -6.33
N GLY A 5 7.02 48.89 -5.94
CA GLY A 5 6.53 47.78 -5.14
C GLY A 5 6.63 46.51 -5.96
N TRP A 6 7.42 45.56 -5.47
CA TRP A 6 7.42 44.21 -5.99
C TRP A 6 6.12 43.56 -5.55
N MET A 7 5.17 43.45 -6.47
CA MET A 7 4.01 42.58 -6.31
C MET A 7 4.50 41.13 -6.38
N LEU A 8 4.76 40.55 -5.21
CA LEU A 8 4.96 39.12 -5.05
C LEU A 8 3.58 38.47 -4.90
N ALA A 9 3.06 37.94 -5.99
CA ALA A 9 2.11 36.83 -5.99
C ALA A 9 2.33 36.06 -7.31
N PRO A 10 2.39 34.72 -7.25
CA PRO A 10 1.16 33.98 -7.09
C PRO A 10 1.22 32.90 -5.99
N LEU A 11 0.28 33.04 -5.05
CA LEU A 11 -0.37 31.92 -4.39
C LEU A 11 -1.17 31.15 -5.46
N ALA A 12 -0.69 29.98 -5.88
CA ALA A 12 -1.52 28.92 -6.47
C ALA A 12 -0.70 27.63 -6.70
N ALA A 13 -0.11 27.06 -5.64
CA ALA A 13 0.19 25.62 -5.63
C ALA A 13 -1.09 24.88 -5.20
N ALA A 14 -2.18 25.11 -5.94
CA ALA A 14 -3.44 24.43 -5.73
C ALA A 14 -3.53 23.27 -6.71
N LEU A 15 -3.36 22.06 -6.17
CA LEU A 15 -4.23 20.93 -6.51
C LEU A 15 -4.20 20.45 -7.97
N LEU A 16 -3.01 20.11 -8.49
CA LEU A 16 -2.89 19.12 -9.57
C LEU A 16 -2.88 17.67 -9.02
N LEU A 17 -3.69 17.40 -8.00
CA LEU A 17 -3.90 16.04 -7.44
C LEU A 17 -5.13 15.34 -8.04
N SER A 18 -5.72 15.88 -9.11
CA SER A 18 -6.94 15.35 -9.73
C SER A 18 -6.70 14.56 -11.04
N GLY A 19 -5.52 13.94 -11.20
CA GLY A 19 -5.11 13.34 -12.48
C GLY A 19 -4.71 11.86 -12.51
N CYS A 20 -4.42 11.20 -11.38
CA CYS A 20 -4.07 9.78 -11.36
C CYS A 20 -4.94 9.06 -10.34
N ARG A 21 -5.87 8.21 -10.79
CA ARG A 21 -6.51 7.20 -9.93
C ARG A 21 -5.41 6.46 -9.16
N SER A 22 -5.60 6.35 -7.85
CA SER A 22 -4.63 5.87 -6.88
C SER A 22 -3.95 4.57 -7.31
N THR A 23 -2.62 4.57 -7.42
CA THR A 23 -1.84 3.35 -7.68
C THR A 23 -1.80 2.45 -6.44
N ALA A 24 -1.79 3.01 -5.22
CA ALA A 24 -1.52 2.24 -4.01
C ALA A 24 -2.45 1.04 -3.78
N CYS A 25 -3.75 1.18 -4.07
CA CYS A 25 -4.71 0.08 -3.98
C CYS A 25 -4.53 -0.95 -5.11
N ALA A 26 -4.15 -0.50 -6.31
CA ALA A 26 -3.85 -1.39 -7.43
C ALA A 26 -2.54 -2.15 -7.21
N ASP A 27 -1.51 -1.45 -6.72
CA ASP A 27 -0.21 -1.99 -6.34
C ASP A 27 -0.37 -3.05 -5.23
N LEU A 28 -1.23 -2.78 -4.23
CA LEU A 28 -1.57 -3.77 -3.20
C LEU A 28 -2.31 -4.99 -3.77
N ALA A 29 -3.27 -4.80 -4.68
CA ALA A 29 -3.95 -5.91 -5.33
C ALA A 29 -2.98 -6.79 -6.15
N GLU A 30 -2.05 -6.16 -6.87
CA GLU A 30 -1.02 -6.84 -7.64
C GLU A 30 -0.07 -7.61 -6.71
N ALA A 31 0.36 -7.00 -5.61
CA ALA A 31 1.19 -7.66 -4.60
C ALA A 31 0.47 -8.87 -3.97
N TYR A 32 -0.83 -8.77 -3.67
CA TYR A 32 -1.62 -9.87 -3.13
C TYR A 32 -1.74 -11.03 -4.13
N ALA A 33 -2.01 -10.70 -5.40
CA ALA A 33 -2.04 -11.70 -6.47
C ALA A 33 -0.68 -12.39 -6.61
N GLU A 34 0.41 -11.63 -6.55
CA GLU A 34 1.77 -12.17 -6.65
C GLU A 34 2.14 -13.07 -5.46
N VAL A 35 1.79 -12.67 -4.23
CA VAL A 35 1.93 -13.54 -3.05
C VAL A 35 1.13 -14.83 -3.23
N GLY A 36 -0.09 -14.74 -3.76
CA GLY A 36 -0.90 -15.91 -4.11
C GLY A 36 -0.16 -16.86 -5.05
N ARG A 37 0.45 -16.35 -6.13
CA ARG A 37 1.28 -17.16 -7.04
C ARG A 37 2.51 -17.73 -6.33
N LYS A 38 3.21 -16.92 -5.55
CA LYS A 38 4.42 -17.34 -4.81
C LYS A 38 4.10 -18.42 -3.77
N SER A 39 2.89 -18.45 -3.20
CA SER A 39 2.49 -19.46 -2.22
C SER A 39 2.00 -20.78 -2.80
N GLN A 40 1.59 -20.81 -4.08
CA GLN A 40 0.98 -22.00 -4.73
C GLN A 40 1.74 -23.32 -4.55
N PRO A 41 3.09 -23.36 -4.56
CA PRO A 41 3.80 -24.62 -4.34
C PRO A 41 3.61 -25.23 -2.95
N CYS A 42 3.20 -24.43 -1.97
CA CYS A 42 3.04 -24.84 -0.58
C CYS A 42 1.58 -24.96 -0.14
N VAL A 43 0.69 -24.12 -0.70
CA VAL A 43 -0.72 -24.05 -0.32
C VAL A 43 -1.59 -23.71 -1.54
N GLU A 44 -2.84 -24.18 -1.54
CA GLU A 44 -3.80 -23.82 -2.59
C GLU A 44 -4.22 -22.35 -2.52
N GLN A 45 -4.24 -21.77 -1.31
CA GLN A 45 -4.60 -20.38 -1.07
C GLN A 45 -3.65 -19.73 -0.06
N ALA A 46 -3.11 -18.55 -0.40
CA ALA A 46 -2.32 -17.75 0.54
C ALA A 46 -3.19 -17.30 1.73
N PRO A 47 -2.65 -17.26 2.96
CA PRO A 47 -3.36 -16.77 4.14
C PRO A 47 -3.37 -15.23 4.19
N LEU A 48 -3.78 -14.60 3.09
CA LEU A 48 -3.97 -13.16 2.99
C LEU A 48 -5.42 -12.80 3.35
N PRO A 49 -5.67 -11.62 3.93
CA PRO A 49 -7.03 -11.12 4.09
C PRO A 49 -7.67 -10.93 2.70
N ALA A 50 -9.00 -10.97 2.66
CA ALA A 50 -9.72 -10.61 1.44
C ALA A 50 -9.45 -9.13 1.12
N PHE A 51 -9.09 -8.84 -0.12
CA PHE A 51 -8.80 -7.48 -0.56
C PHE A 51 -9.52 -7.18 -1.88
N GLU A 52 -10.21 -6.04 -1.93
CA GLU A 52 -10.87 -5.55 -3.13
C GLU A 52 -10.37 -4.13 -3.45
N ALA A 53 -9.62 -4.01 -4.55
CA ALA A 53 -9.04 -2.73 -4.98
C ALA A 53 -10.10 -1.62 -5.08
N GLY A 54 -11.29 -1.93 -5.58
CA GLY A 54 -12.38 -0.96 -5.70
C GLY A 54 -12.90 -0.45 -4.35
N ARG A 55 -12.91 -1.28 -3.30
CA ARG A 55 -13.26 -0.84 -1.94
C ARG A 55 -12.15 0.01 -1.34
N CYS A 56 -10.89 -0.40 -1.52
CA CYS A 56 -9.74 0.39 -1.11
C CYS A 56 -9.76 1.79 -1.76
N GLU A 57 -9.94 1.87 -3.08
CA GLU A 57 -9.99 3.14 -3.82
C GLU A 57 -11.08 4.10 -3.31
N GLN A 58 -12.25 3.57 -2.92
CA GLN A 58 -13.37 4.35 -2.40
C GLN A 58 -13.14 4.90 -1.00
N ASN A 59 -12.25 4.29 -0.23
CA ASN A 59 -12.06 4.59 1.19
C ASN A 59 -10.62 5.02 1.52
N LEU A 60 -9.73 5.12 0.53
CA LEU A 60 -8.32 5.47 0.74
C LEU A 60 -8.15 6.86 1.38
N GLN A 61 -9.12 7.77 1.21
CA GLN A 61 -9.11 9.08 1.86
C GLN A 61 -9.25 9.02 3.39
N GLU A 62 -9.66 7.88 3.96
CA GLU A 62 -9.73 7.65 5.40
C GLU A 62 -8.35 7.29 6.00
N CYS A 63 -7.37 7.01 5.15
CA CYS A 63 -5.98 6.75 5.53
C CYS A 63 -5.20 8.06 5.59
N ASP A 64 -4.39 8.23 6.65
CA ASP A 64 -3.49 9.38 6.75
C ASP A 64 -2.20 9.17 5.95
N GLY A 65 -1.33 10.18 5.94
CA GLY A 65 -0.07 10.12 5.20
C GLY A 65 0.86 9.00 5.69
N ASP A 66 0.89 8.72 7.00
CA ASP A 66 1.74 7.68 7.56
C ASP A 66 1.22 6.29 7.16
N ASP A 67 -0.10 6.11 7.15
CA ASP A 67 -0.74 4.88 6.67
C ASP A 67 -0.46 4.64 5.18
N LEU A 68 -0.47 5.68 4.34
CA LEU A 68 -0.13 5.54 2.92
C LEU A 68 1.34 5.14 2.71
N GLU A 69 2.27 5.67 3.50
CA GLU A 69 3.67 5.25 3.43
C GLU A 69 3.85 3.81 3.93
N ARG A 70 3.15 3.41 4.99
CA ARG A 70 3.15 2.01 5.47
C ARG A 70 2.54 1.04 4.46
N LEU A 71 1.47 1.44 3.77
CA LEU A 71 0.86 0.66 2.69
C LEU A 71 1.87 0.40 1.57
N ARG A 72 2.63 1.42 1.16
CA ARG A 72 3.71 1.25 0.17
C ARG A 72 4.81 0.32 0.68
N ALA A 73 5.26 0.49 1.92
CA ALA A 73 6.26 -0.38 2.53
C ALA A 73 5.79 -1.84 2.66
N GLN A 74 4.49 -2.05 2.89
CA GLN A 74 3.86 -3.37 2.90
C GLN A 74 3.90 -4.01 1.50
N VAL A 75 3.51 -3.28 0.46
CA VAL A 75 3.62 -3.70 -0.96
C VAL A 75 5.06 -4.12 -1.30
N GLU A 76 6.03 -3.26 -1.02
CA GLU A 76 7.44 -3.56 -1.27
C GLU A 76 7.94 -4.80 -0.50
N CYS A 77 7.38 -5.06 0.69
CA CYS A 77 7.70 -6.26 1.45
C CYS A 77 7.22 -7.52 0.73
N TYR A 78 5.97 -7.56 0.28
CA TYR A 78 5.41 -8.70 -0.46
C TYR A 78 6.13 -8.96 -1.79
N GLU A 79 6.50 -7.91 -2.51
CA GLU A 79 7.25 -8.02 -3.76
C GLU A 79 8.61 -8.71 -3.56
N ARG A 80 9.26 -8.45 -2.42
CA ARG A 80 10.55 -9.07 -2.08
C ARG A 80 10.46 -10.50 -1.58
N LEU A 81 9.26 -11.01 -1.26
CA LEU A 81 9.11 -12.41 -0.88
C LEU A 81 9.55 -13.31 -2.04
N GLY A 82 10.30 -14.38 -1.72
CA GLY A 82 10.59 -15.42 -2.69
C GLY A 82 9.36 -16.28 -2.98
N THR A 83 9.47 -17.19 -3.95
CA THR A 83 8.47 -18.26 -4.12
C THR A 83 8.59 -19.26 -2.97
N CYS A 84 7.46 -19.66 -2.39
CA CYS A 84 7.42 -20.68 -1.36
C CYS A 84 7.98 -22.00 -1.89
N GLN A 85 8.82 -22.66 -1.09
CA GLN A 85 9.27 -24.03 -1.30
C GLN A 85 8.70 -24.90 -0.19
N PRO A 86 8.22 -26.13 -0.47
CA PRO A 86 7.61 -26.99 0.56
C PRO A 86 8.49 -27.18 1.80
N GLU A 87 9.81 -27.30 1.62
CA GLU A 87 10.78 -27.44 2.71
C GLU A 87 11.00 -26.15 3.52
N GLN A 88 10.59 -24.99 3.01
CA GLN A 88 10.71 -23.66 3.63
C GLN A 88 9.36 -23.01 3.94
N GLN A 89 8.27 -23.79 3.92
CA GLN A 89 6.91 -23.29 4.07
C GLN A 89 6.73 -22.42 5.32
N ALA A 90 7.24 -22.87 6.47
CA ALA A 90 7.14 -22.12 7.73
C ALA A 90 7.85 -20.75 7.64
N SER A 91 9.03 -20.71 7.03
CA SER A 91 9.81 -19.47 6.87
C SER A 91 9.17 -18.51 5.88
N PHE A 92 8.58 -19.01 4.79
CA PHE A 92 7.81 -18.19 3.85
C PHE A 92 6.63 -17.52 4.54
N PHE A 93 5.81 -18.27 5.29
CA PHE A 93 4.66 -17.68 5.99
C PHE A 93 5.06 -16.78 7.15
N GLN A 94 6.17 -17.05 7.82
CA GLN A 94 6.72 -16.12 8.80
C GLN A 94 7.13 -14.79 8.13
N ALA A 95 7.78 -14.83 6.97
CA ALA A 95 8.14 -13.65 6.21
C ALA A 95 6.90 -12.90 5.70
N LEU A 96 5.86 -13.63 5.27
CA LEU A 96 4.58 -13.06 4.88
C LEU A 96 3.91 -12.31 6.05
N THR A 97 3.76 -12.96 7.21
CA THR A 97 3.20 -12.30 8.41
C THR A 97 4.04 -11.10 8.85
N ALA A 98 5.36 -11.15 8.65
CA ALA A 98 6.23 -10.02 8.97
C ALA A 98 5.98 -8.80 8.07
N CYS A 99 5.49 -8.97 6.83
CA CYS A 99 5.09 -7.85 5.99
C CYS A 99 3.88 -7.09 6.53
N ASP A 100 2.98 -7.79 7.22
CA ASP A 100 1.78 -7.24 7.87
C ASP A 100 2.05 -6.73 9.29
N SER A 101 3.24 -6.99 9.82
CA SER A 101 3.61 -6.73 11.20
C SER A 101 4.69 -5.65 11.31
N SER A 102 4.92 -5.18 12.55
CA SER A 102 6.13 -4.47 12.99
C SER A 102 6.73 -3.45 12.00
N GLY A 103 6.10 -2.28 11.89
CA GLY A 103 6.58 -1.13 11.10
C GLY A 103 5.70 -0.78 9.92
N ASN A 104 4.96 -1.75 9.38
CA ASN A 104 4.04 -1.58 8.25
C ASN A 104 2.56 -1.70 8.63
N ALA A 105 2.25 -1.89 9.91
CA ALA A 105 0.87 -1.99 10.38
C ALA A 105 0.14 -0.65 10.17
N LEU A 106 -0.98 -0.72 9.46
CA LEU A 106 -1.88 0.42 9.27
C LEU A 106 -2.55 0.79 10.59
N SER A 107 -3.03 2.03 10.68
CA SER A 107 -3.94 2.42 11.75
C SER A 107 -5.23 1.61 11.64
N ASN A 108 -5.89 1.36 12.79
CA ASN A 108 -7.18 0.67 12.80
C ASN A 108 -8.23 1.35 11.90
N THR A 109 -8.15 2.68 11.75
CA THR A 109 -9.05 3.45 10.90
C THR A 109 -8.82 3.12 9.44
N CYS A 110 -7.57 3.19 8.96
CA CYS A 110 -7.23 2.88 7.58
C CYS A 110 -7.46 1.39 7.28
N GLU A 111 -7.06 0.49 8.17
CA GLU A 111 -7.25 -0.95 8.01
C GLU A 111 -8.74 -1.30 7.83
N ALA A 112 -9.61 -0.80 8.71
CA ALA A 112 -11.05 -1.05 8.62
C ALA A 112 -11.71 -0.41 7.37
N ALA A 113 -11.09 0.66 6.85
CA ALA A 113 -11.58 1.36 5.67
C ALA A 113 -11.31 0.56 4.38
N ILE A 114 -10.10 -0.02 4.25
CA ILE A 114 -9.63 -0.61 2.99
C ILE A 114 -9.69 -2.14 2.92
N PHE A 115 -9.82 -2.84 4.06
CA PHE A 115 -10.02 -4.29 4.16
C PHE A 115 -11.42 -4.65 4.67
#